data_AF-K2AW95-F1
#
_entry.id   AF-K2AW95-F1
#
_cell.length_a   1.000
_cell.length_b   1.000
_cell.length_c   1.000
_cell.angle_alpha   90.00
_cell.angle_beta   90.00
_cell.angle_gamma   90.00
#
_symmetry.space_group_name_H-M   'P 1'
#
loop_
_entity.id
_entity.type
_entity.pdbx_description
1 polymer ?
#
loop_
_entity_poly.entity_id
_entity_poly.type
_entity_poly.pdbx_seq_one_letter_code
_entity_poly.pdbx_strand_id
1 'polypeptide(L)'
;MEKISKRGLLGKKIPTWNWRKYVIIFWKVLVFLLIPLLLALLLEFIQKWSILTVFDFIKNNAVVFLFSYFITLLLFSSFFVIIGPNLWVWLYLAIFFIFSLINHFKVLILWEPFYPVDIFVNAGSSKELFSFIKPGSEIYLIYSFLFLILIFALHFLVFRKTKISKKIRIILLLLLIPSNYYIFASEDFRVIKLQRLTGLNVEWLSWRQKYNYDNNWFVVWFYTNLGNIFIEKPDNYSKQEIQNILSKSQETTNLWENKVRPDIIFILSEAFWDISKLPNIEFSENPLKNFDNLKKDFSNGSLLSPTYGGKTAMVEYEMLTWNLVKYLPFWSIAYQQYIKKPIPSIVWELKDNWYSTLAIHSYEKSFFNREKTYPLLWFDKFIWQEDMAGAWYKWPFISDKEFTDRIIENLDKKSDKPKFIFSISMENHFPYNWEKFKKNELDIEVTKSNLTEASKQIVTNYAQWIKDADKQLQRLIDHIKASNKPTIVVFFWDHLWALWDSYFTYKETGFVGSDDETKWTKDEFLKMYSTPYLIWDNIWLKKDDKKYIWSSFLWNYILDLANIKKKSKYFNYVSHIYNNCITWNSKKLIMDKNYQMIDNISSLKDDCKNIDKDNYTLQYDILFWENYLGE
;
A
#
# COMPACT_ATOMS: atom_id res chain seq x y z
N MET A 1 -88.74 57.47 -8.13
CA MET A 1 -87.59 57.76 -9.01
C MET A 1 -86.31 57.29 -8.33
N GLU A 2 -85.97 56.02 -8.52
CA GLU A 2 -84.69 55.42 -8.13
C GLU A 2 -83.61 55.77 -9.16
N LYS A 3 -82.40 56.11 -8.72
CA LYS A 3 -81.21 56.19 -9.57
C LYS A 3 -80.25 55.08 -9.18
N ILE A 4 -80.24 54.04 -10.01
CA ILE A 4 -79.30 52.93 -10.02
C ILE A 4 -77.89 53.46 -10.37
N SER A 5 -76.92 53.33 -9.46
CA SER A 5 -75.51 53.62 -9.74
C SER A 5 -74.82 52.37 -10.30
N LYS A 6 -74.23 52.51 -11.49
CA LYS A 6 -73.53 51.46 -12.23
C LYS A 6 -72.20 51.10 -11.55
N ARG A 7 -71.99 49.78 -11.42
CA ARG A 7 -70.71 49.10 -11.11
C ARG A 7 -69.55 49.64 -11.94
N GLY A 8 -68.44 49.96 -11.28
CA GLY A 8 -67.10 50.09 -11.85
C GLY A 8 -66.18 48.99 -11.34
N LEU A 9 -66.36 47.76 -11.83
CA LEU A 9 -65.44 46.63 -11.66
C LEU A 9 -64.35 46.72 -12.73
N LEU A 10 -63.30 47.52 -12.55
CA LEU A 10 -62.11 47.45 -13.42
C LEU A 10 -60.88 47.94 -12.65
N GLY A 11 -60.12 46.99 -12.09
CA GLY A 11 -58.91 47.31 -11.35
C GLY A 11 -58.09 46.12 -10.86
N LYS A 12 -58.23 44.91 -11.45
CA LYS A 12 -57.22 43.87 -11.27
C LYS A 12 -56.15 44.05 -12.34
N LYS A 13 -55.00 44.63 -11.95
CA LYS A 13 -53.78 44.65 -12.75
C LYS A 13 -53.49 43.20 -13.20
N ILE A 14 -53.59 42.95 -14.49
CA ILE A 14 -53.12 41.70 -15.11
C ILE A 14 -51.63 41.59 -14.77
N PRO A 15 -51.14 40.49 -14.17
CA PRO A 15 -49.72 40.34 -13.91
C PRO A 15 -49.00 40.28 -15.26
N THR A 16 -48.25 41.31 -15.59
CA THR A 16 -47.37 41.31 -16.77
C THR A 16 -46.37 40.17 -16.61
N TRP A 17 -46.51 39.15 -17.45
CA TRP A 17 -45.71 37.94 -17.42
C TRP A 17 -44.25 38.27 -17.73
N ASN A 18 -43.40 38.36 -16.70
CA ASN A 18 -42.02 38.81 -16.83
C ASN A 18 -41.13 37.65 -17.30
N TRP A 19 -41.27 37.28 -18.59
CA TRP A 19 -40.53 36.20 -19.24
C TRP A 19 -39.02 36.30 -19.03
N ARG A 20 -38.45 37.52 -18.93
CA ARG A 20 -37.02 37.76 -18.67
C ARG A 20 -36.57 37.15 -17.34
N LYS A 21 -37.40 37.21 -16.30
CA LYS A 21 -37.09 36.60 -15.00
C LYS A 21 -37.00 35.07 -15.11
N TYR A 22 -37.93 34.45 -15.83
CA TYR A 22 -37.95 33.00 -16.04
C TYR A 22 -36.77 32.53 -16.90
N VAL A 23 -36.41 33.29 -17.93
CA VAL A 23 -35.21 33.02 -18.74
C VAL A 23 -33.94 33.07 -17.89
N ILE A 24 -33.78 34.08 -17.03
CA ILE A 24 -32.63 34.17 -16.12
C ILE A 24 -32.59 32.98 -15.14
N ILE A 25 -33.74 32.58 -14.59
CA ILE A 25 -33.82 31.43 -13.69
C ILE A 25 -33.47 30.14 -14.43
N PHE A 26 -34.01 29.95 -15.63
CA PHE A 26 -33.73 28.79 -16.47
C PHE A 26 -32.23 28.65 -16.76
N TRP A 27 -31.56 29.73 -17.20
CA TRP A 27 -30.12 29.74 -17.43
C TRP A 27 -29.32 29.45 -16.15
N LYS A 28 -29.76 29.99 -15.00
CA LYS A 28 -29.14 29.66 -13.72
C LYS A 28 -29.26 28.19 -13.37
N VAL A 29 -30.43 27.58 -13.58
CA VAL A 29 -30.62 26.14 -13.33
C VAL A 29 -29.76 25.31 -14.28
N LEU A 30 -29.71 25.67 -15.56
CA LEU A 30 -28.89 24.96 -16.55
C LEU A 30 -27.40 25.02 -16.18
N VAL A 31 -26.89 26.20 -15.81
CA VAL A 31 -25.49 26.35 -15.39
C VAL A 31 -25.22 25.67 -14.04
N PHE A 32 -26.19 25.67 -13.12
CA PHE A 32 -26.10 24.94 -11.85
C PHE A 32 -25.90 23.43 -12.07
N LEU A 33 -26.61 22.84 -13.03
CA LEU A 33 -26.45 21.43 -13.40
C LEU A 33 -25.17 21.18 -14.21
N LEU A 34 -24.76 22.15 -15.03
CA LEU A 34 -23.56 22.03 -15.87
C LEU A 34 -22.26 22.06 -15.05
N ILE A 35 -22.18 22.84 -13.97
CA ILE A 35 -20.93 22.97 -13.17
C ILE A 35 -20.45 21.62 -12.62
N PRO A 36 -21.27 20.81 -11.92
CA PRO A 36 -20.86 19.49 -11.45
C PRO A 36 -20.52 18.52 -12.57
N LEU A 37 -21.19 18.62 -13.72
CA LEU A 37 -20.90 17.81 -14.91
C LEU A 37 -19.49 18.12 -15.44
N LEU A 38 -19.17 19.40 -15.62
CA LEU A 38 -17.85 19.85 -16.06
C LEU A 38 -16.77 19.48 -15.04
N LEU A 39 -17.07 19.57 -13.74
CA LEU A 39 -16.16 19.11 -12.70
C LEU A 39 -15.90 17.60 -12.82
N ALA A 40 -16.95 16.77 -12.90
CA ALA A 40 -16.78 15.32 -13.02
C ALA A 40 -15.90 14.95 -14.23
N LEU A 41 -16.09 15.62 -15.37
CA LEU A 41 -15.24 15.47 -16.56
C LEU A 41 -13.80 15.94 -16.34
N LEU A 42 -13.60 17.08 -15.69
CA LEU A 42 -12.26 17.59 -15.35
C LEU A 42 -11.50 16.61 -14.45
N LEU A 43 -12.15 16.06 -13.42
CA LEU A 43 -11.51 15.12 -12.48
C LEU A 43 -11.02 13.85 -13.17
N GLU A 44 -11.77 13.35 -14.16
CA GLU A 44 -11.36 12.18 -14.94
C GLU A 44 -10.35 12.53 -16.04
N PHE A 45 -10.46 13.71 -16.65
CA PHE A 45 -9.46 14.21 -17.58
C PHE A 45 -8.08 14.30 -16.91
N ILE A 46 -8.01 14.76 -15.66
CA ILE A 46 -6.76 14.76 -14.88
C ILE A 46 -6.23 13.33 -14.73
N GLN A 47 -7.09 12.33 -14.54
CA GLN A 47 -6.65 10.94 -14.37
C GLN A 47 -6.05 10.34 -15.65
N LYS A 48 -6.63 10.66 -16.82
CA LYS A 48 -6.26 10.02 -18.09
C LYS A 48 -5.37 10.88 -18.99
N TRP A 49 -5.30 12.19 -18.75
CA TRP A 49 -4.66 13.19 -19.63
C TRP A 49 -5.03 13.07 -21.12
N SER A 50 -6.22 12.54 -21.41
CA SER A 50 -6.72 12.29 -22.76
C SER A 50 -8.24 12.40 -22.78
N ILE A 51 -8.74 13.41 -23.50
CA ILE A 51 -10.19 13.62 -23.62
C ILE A 51 -10.87 12.49 -24.41
N LEU A 52 -10.18 11.90 -25.39
CA LEU A 52 -10.68 10.77 -26.16
C LEU A 52 -10.90 9.56 -25.25
N THR A 53 -9.91 9.26 -24.40
CA THR A 53 -9.98 8.17 -23.42
C THR A 53 -11.11 8.38 -22.41
N VAL A 54 -11.36 9.63 -21.99
CA VAL A 54 -12.51 9.96 -21.14
C VAL A 54 -13.83 9.66 -21.86
N PHE A 55 -13.98 10.05 -23.13
CA PHE A 55 -15.20 9.76 -23.89
C PHE A 55 -15.40 8.27 -24.16
N ASP A 56 -14.33 7.55 -24.50
CA ASP A 56 -14.38 6.08 -24.65
C ASP A 56 -14.80 5.42 -23.34
N PHE A 57 -14.28 5.89 -22.21
CA PHE A 57 -14.69 5.40 -20.90
C PHE A 57 -16.17 5.67 -20.63
N ILE A 58 -16.68 6.88 -20.89
CA ILE A 58 -18.10 7.22 -20.71
C ILE A 58 -18.98 6.30 -21.58
N LYS A 59 -18.58 6.06 -22.82
CA LYS A 59 -19.31 5.18 -23.75
C LYS A 59 -19.43 3.76 -23.19
N ASN A 60 -18.36 3.24 -22.58
CA ASN A 60 -18.32 1.89 -22.04
C ASN A 60 -18.93 1.79 -20.62
N ASN A 61 -18.93 2.88 -19.85
CA ASN A 61 -19.29 2.90 -18.42
C ASN A 61 -20.26 4.05 -18.07
N ALA A 62 -21.27 4.29 -18.90
CA ALA A 62 -22.17 5.45 -18.77
C ALA A 62 -22.86 5.54 -17.39
N VAL A 63 -23.23 4.41 -16.79
CA VAL A 63 -23.88 4.38 -15.47
C VAL A 63 -22.92 4.84 -14.36
N VAL A 64 -21.64 4.44 -14.42
CA VAL A 64 -20.60 4.87 -13.47
C VAL A 64 -20.40 6.39 -13.57
N PHE A 65 -20.34 6.91 -14.81
CA PHE A 65 -20.25 8.34 -15.05
C PHE A 65 -21.47 9.11 -14.52
N LEU A 66 -22.68 8.63 -14.78
CA LEU A 66 -23.91 9.26 -14.26
C LEU A 66 -23.94 9.26 -12.73
N PHE A 67 -23.44 8.21 -12.10
CA PHE A 67 -23.35 8.14 -10.64
C PHE A 67 -22.29 9.09 -10.09
N SER A 68 -21.13 9.22 -10.75
CA SER A 68 -20.11 10.23 -10.45
C SER A 68 -20.68 11.66 -10.55
N TYR A 69 -21.41 11.95 -11.63
CA TYR A 69 -22.11 13.22 -11.81
C TYR A 69 -23.15 13.45 -10.70
N PHE A 70 -23.90 12.41 -10.30
CA PHE A 70 -24.86 12.52 -9.22
C PHE A 70 -24.21 12.85 -7.87
N ILE A 71 -23.10 12.19 -7.52
CA ILE A 71 -22.34 12.49 -6.29
C ILE A 71 -21.82 13.93 -6.30
N THR A 72 -21.18 14.35 -7.39
CA THR A 72 -20.67 15.72 -7.51
C THR A 72 -21.79 16.76 -7.48
N LEU A 73 -22.94 16.49 -8.10
CA LEU A 73 -24.12 17.36 -8.03
C LEU A 73 -24.69 17.45 -6.61
N LEU A 74 -24.77 16.33 -5.89
CA LEU A 74 -25.28 16.28 -4.51
C LEU A 74 -24.39 17.08 -3.56
N LEU A 75 -23.08 16.90 -3.65
CA LEU A 75 -22.11 17.64 -2.85
C LEU A 75 -22.11 19.13 -3.22
N PHE A 76 -22.06 19.47 -4.51
CA PHE A 76 -22.16 20.86 -4.97
C PHE A 76 -23.43 21.55 -4.46
N SER A 77 -24.57 20.87 -4.55
CA SER A 77 -25.86 21.38 -4.03
C SER A 77 -25.80 21.60 -2.53
N SER A 78 -25.17 20.69 -1.78
CA SER A 78 -24.98 20.81 -0.34
C SER A 78 -24.12 22.03 0.03
N PHE A 79 -22.97 22.23 -0.62
CA PHE A 79 -22.13 23.42 -0.39
C PHE A 79 -22.84 24.71 -0.79
N PHE A 80 -23.51 24.71 -1.95
CA PHE A 80 -24.25 25.87 -2.46
C PHE A 80 -25.38 26.30 -1.52
N VAL A 81 -26.08 25.33 -0.93
CA VAL A 81 -27.16 25.58 0.03
C VAL A 81 -26.61 25.92 1.41
N ILE A 82 -25.71 25.13 2.00
CA ILE A 82 -25.24 25.31 3.40
C ILE A 82 -24.50 26.63 3.56
N ILE A 83 -23.64 26.99 2.59
CA ILE A 83 -22.73 28.11 2.77
C ILE A 83 -23.10 29.30 1.88
N GLY A 84 -23.49 29.05 0.63
CA GLY A 84 -24.06 30.06 -0.27
C GLY A 84 -23.37 30.09 -1.65
N PRO A 85 -23.89 30.91 -2.58
CA PRO A 85 -23.55 30.82 -4.01
C PRO A 85 -22.20 31.42 -4.43
N ASN A 86 -21.42 32.04 -3.53
CA ASN A 86 -20.26 32.85 -3.92
C ASN A 86 -18.90 32.17 -3.62
N LEU A 87 -18.27 32.45 -2.48
CA LEU A 87 -16.86 32.10 -2.24
C LEU A 87 -16.59 30.60 -2.09
N TRP A 88 -17.57 29.80 -1.66
CA TRP A 88 -17.35 28.40 -1.28
C TRP A 88 -17.30 27.43 -2.45
N VAL A 89 -17.81 27.84 -3.62
CA VAL A 89 -17.64 27.06 -4.86
C VAL A 89 -16.17 26.99 -5.25
N TRP A 90 -15.37 28.02 -4.96
CA TRP A 90 -13.92 27.94 -5.13
C TRP A 90 -13.29 26.84 -4.30
N LEU A 91 -13.64 26.77 -3.01
CA LEU A 91 -13.10 25.76 -2.11
C LEU A 91 -13.54 24.36 -2.53
N TYR A 92 -14.80 24.18 -2.91
CA TYR A 92 -15.29 22.92 -3.47
C TYR A 92 -14.50 22.50 -4.73
N LEU A 93 -14.41 23.38 -5.72
CA LEU A 93 -13.68 23.10 -6.97
C LEU A 93 -12.19 22.83 -6.71
N ALA A 94 -11.56 23.64 -5.85
CA ALA A 94 -10.14 23.50 -5.52
C ALA A 94 -9.84 22.20 -4.77
N ILE A 95 -10.67 21.80 -3.78
CA ILE A 95 -10.47 20.56 -3.03
C ILE A 95 -10.54 19.35 -3.95
N PHE A 96 -11.59 19.25 -4.78
CA PHE A 96 -11.72 18.13 -5.71
C PHE A 96 -10.61 18.12 -6.77
N PHE A 97 -10.22 19.29 -7.29
CA PHE A 97 -9.09 19.42 -8.21
C PHE A 97 -7.78 18.93 -7.58
N ILE A 98 -7.48 19.35 -6.34
CA ILE A 98 -6.29 18.92 -5.60
C ILE A 98 -6.34 17.42 -5.34
N PHE A 99 -7.46 16.86 -4.88
CA PHE A 99 -7.59 15.42 -4.65
C PHE A 99 -7.38 14.61 -5.93
N SER A 100 -7.93 15.09 -7.05
CA SER A 100 -7.75 14.47 -8.36
C SER A 100 -6.30 14.55 -8.86
N LEU A 101 -5.59 15.65 -8.61
CA LEU A 101 -4.16 15.75 -8.92
C LEU A 101 -3.31 14.82 -8.03
N ILE A 102 -3.55 14.83 -6.72
CA ILE A 102 -2.86 13.94 -5.77
C ILE A 102 -3.06 12.49 -6.22
N ASN A 103 -4.29 12.11 -6.55
CA ASN A 103 -4.60 10.78 -7.04
C ASN A 103 -3.80 10.42 -8.31
N HIS A 104 -3.82 11.29 -9.32
CA HIS A 104 -3.11 11.04 -10.57
C HIS A 104 -1.62 10.78 -10.32
N PHE A 105 -0.94 11.65 -9.57
CA PHE A 105 0.47 11.48 -9.27
C PHE A 105 0.74 10.27 -8.38
N LYS A 106 -0.11 10.01 -7.39
CA LYS A 106 0.02 8.82 -6.52
C LYS A 106 -0.10 7.52 -7.32
N VAL A 107 -1.04 7.44 -8.28
CA VAL A 107 -1.18 6.27 -9.16
C VAL A 107 0.03 6.12 -10.08
N LEU A 108 0.55 7.22 -10.65
CA LEU A 108 1.73 7.17 -11.52
C LEU A 108 2.99 6.70 -10.78
N ILE A 109 3.15 7.09 -9.52
CA ILE A 109 4.39 6.89 -8.77
C ILE A 109 4.34 5.63 -7.92
N LEU A 110 3.26 5.47 -7.15
CA LEU A 110 3.11 4.41 -6.17
C LEU A 110 2.23 3.26 -6.68
N TRP A 111 1.66 3.37 -7.88
CA TRP A 111 0.66 2.41 -8.41
C TRP A 111 -0.58 2.28 -7.49
N GLU A 112 -0.81 3.29 -6.65
CA GLU A 112 -1.87 3.33 -5.65
C GLU A 112 -2.71 4.61 -5.76
N PRO A 113 -4.04 4.51 -5.76
CA PRO A 113 -4.92 5.67 -5.76
C PRO A 113 -4.98 6.38 -4.40
N PHE A 114 -5.50 7.61 -4.40
CA PHE A 114 -5.59 8.51 -3.23
C PHE A 114 -6.76 8.17 -2.33
N TYR A 115 -6.51 7.63 -1.14
CA TYR A 115 -7.53 7.17 -0.23
C TYR A 115 -8.08 8.30 0.65
N PRO A 116 -9.34 8.21 1.12
CA PRO A 116 -9.86 9.19 2.07
C PRO A 116 -9.02 9.34 3.34
N VAL A 117 -8.39 8.26 3.79
CA VAL A 117 -7.50 8.26 4.96
C VAL A 117 -6.22 9.07 4.73
N ASP A 118 -5.77 9.23 3.48
CA ASP A 118 -4.58 10.02 3.14
C ASP A 118 -4.75 11.51 3.49
N ILE A 119 -6.00 12.00 3.63
CA ILE A 119 -6.29 13.37 4.11
C ILE A 119 -5.81 13.57 5.55
N PHE A 120 -5.82 12.51 6.35
CA PHE A 120 -5.49 12.55 7.78
C PHE A 120 -4.06 12.09 8.08
N VAL A 121 -3.38 11.50 7.09
CA VAL A 121 -2.03 10.98 7.22
C VAL A 121 -1.05 11.99 6.65
N ASN A 122 0.04 12.24 7.38
CA ASN A 122 1.05 13.21 6.94
C ASN A 122 1.72 12.69 5.66
N ALA A 123 1.48 13.36 4.53
CA ALA A 123 2.11 13.06 3.26
C ALA A 123 3.59 13.47 3.30
N GLY A 124 4.42 12.67 3.97
CA GLY A 124 5.86 12.73 3.75
C GLY A 124 6.13 12.43 2.28
N SER A 125 7.01 13.19 1.64
CA SER A 125 7.49 13.02 0.24
C SER A 125 6.70 13.76 -0.87
N SER A 126 6.17 14.96 -0.62
CA SER A 126 5.59 15.80 -1.69
C SER A 126 6.62 16.36 -2.69
N LYS A 127 7.91 16.36 -2.34
CA LYS A 127 9.00 16.89 -3.19
C LYS A 127 9.36 15.93 -4.33
N GLU A 128 9.30 14.63 -4.10
CA GLU A 128 9.59 13.61 -5.11
C GLU A 128 8.48 13.51 -6.16
N LEU A 129 7.24 13.88 -5.81
CA LEU A 129 6.10 13.88 -6.76
C LEU A 129 6.40 14.67 -8.04
N PHE A 130 7.21 15.73 -7.94
CA PHE A 130 7.58 16.56 -9.07
C PHE A 130 8.70 15.98 -9.95
N SER A 131 9.60 15.16 -9.40
CA SER A 131 10.71 14.55 -10.18
C SER A 131 10.26 13.41 -11.08
N PHE A 132 9.06 12.84 -10.85
CA PHE A 132 8.48 11.78 -11.67
C PHE A 132 7.56 12.28 -12.79
N ILE A 133 7.33 13.59 -12.89
CA ILE A 133 6.57 14.19 -13.97
C ILE A 133 7.40 14.12 -15.24
N LYS A 134 6.94 13.35 -16.24
CA LYS A 134 7.63 13.25 -17.53
C LYS A 134 7.72 14.64 -18.17
N PRO A 135 8.90 15.08 -18.65
CA PRO A 135 9.02 16.33 -19.38
C PRO A 135 8.03 16.37 -20.55
N GLY A 136 7.28 17.47 -20.66
CA GLY A 136 6.22 17.66 -21.65
C GLY A 136 4.81 17.35 -21.14
N SER A 137 4.66 16.68 -19.99
CA SER A 137 3.34 16.44 -19.38
C SER A 137 2.78 17.64 -18.61
N GLU A 138 3.59 18.69 -18.40
CA GLU A 138 3.17 19.93 -17.76
C GLU A 138 2.06 20.63 -18.53
N ILE A 139 1.97 20.40 -19.84
CA ILE A 139 0.91 20.96 -20.69
C ILE A 139 -0.49 20.48 -20.27
N TYR A 140 -0.61 19.24 -19.80
CA TYR A 140 -1.90 18.71 -19.32
C TYR A 140 -2.32 19.36 -18.01
N LEU A 141 -1.36 19.69 -17.12
CA LEU A 141 -1.63 20.46 -15.92
C LEU A 141 -2.12 21.87 -16.25
N ILE A 142 -1.54 22.50 -17.26
CA ILE A 142 -2.01 23.81 -17.76
C ILE A 142 -3.44 23.69 -18.27
N TYR A 143 -3.75 22.68 -19.10
CA TYR A 143 -5.12 22.46 -19.59
C TYR A 143 -6.12 22.19 -18.47
N SER A 144 -5.77 21.36 -17.48
CA SER A 144 -6.61 21.10 -16.30
C SER A 144 -6.87 22.38 -15.50
N PHE A 145 -5.86 23.23 -15.33
CA PHE A 145 -6.00 24.51 -14.63
C PHE A 145 -6.83 25.53 -15.41
N LEU A 146 -6.65 25.64 -16.72
CA LEU A 146 -7.48 26.48 -17.58
C LEU A 146 -8.94 26.02 -17.58
N PHE A 147 -9.19 24.71 -17.60
CA PHE A 147 -10.54 24.18 -17.51
C PHE A 147 -11.18 24.47 -16.14
N LEU A 148 -10.42 24.36 -15.04
CA LEU A 148 -10.86 24.79 -13.71
C LEU A 148 -11.26 26.28 -13.69
N ILE A 149 -10.43 27.16 -14.28
CA ILE A 149 -10.71 28.60 -14.40
C ILE A 149 -11.99 28.84 -15.22
N LEU A 150 -12.22 28.08 -16.29
CA LEU A 150 -13.42 28.21 -17.10
C LEU A 150 -14.69 27.87 -16.30
N ILE A 151 -14.67 26.77 -15.54
CA ILE A 151 -15.78 26.37 -14.65
C ILE A 151 -16.03 27.48 -13.62
N PHE A 152 -14.95 28.02 -13.05
CA PHE A 152 -15.03 29.12 -12.12
C PHE A 152 -15.64 30.38 -12.74
N ALA A 153 -15.14 30.82 -13.91
CA ALA A 153 -15.62 32.01 -14.59
C ALA A 153 -17.11 31.89 -14.91
N LEU A 154 -17.54 30.72 -15.40
CA LEU A 154 -18.94 30.40 -15.67
C LEU A 154 -19.80 30.53 -14.41
N HIS A 155 -19.35 29.94 -13.29
CA HIS A 155 -20.04 30.07 -11.99
C HIS A 155 -20.14 31.53 -11.54
N PHE A 156 -19.02 32.25 -11.53
CA PHE A 156 -18.96 33.63 -11.06
C PHE A 156 -19.86 34.56 -11.88
N LEU A 157 -19.81 34.46 -13.20
CA LEU A 157 -20.61 35.32 -14.09
C LEU A 157 -22.12 35.15 -13.82
N VAL A 158 -22.57 33.93 -13.56
CA VAL A 158 -23.99 33.58 -13.39
C VAL A 158 -24.49 33.78 -11.96
N PHE A 159 -23.68 33.45 -10.96
CA PHE A 159 -24.12 33.39 -9.56
C PHE A 159 -23.65 34.52 -8.65
N ARG A 160 -22.70 35.38 -9.06
CA ARG A 160 -22.15 36.47 -8.20
C ARG A 160 -23.18 37.39 -7.55
N LYS A 161 -24.36 37.58 -8.16
CA LYS A 161 -25.47 38.41 -7.64
C LYS A 161 -26.64 37.59 -7.08
N THR A 162 -26.49 36.28 -6.96
CA THR A 162 -27.55 35.38 -6.49
C THR A 162 -27.64 35.40 -4.97
N LYS A 163 -28.87 35.47 -4.44
CA LYS A 163 -29.17 35.31 -3.02
C LYS A 163 -30.24 34.24 -2.87
N ILE A 164 -30.07 33.35 -1.90
CA ILE A 164 -31.03 32.30 -1.56
C ILE A 164 -31.78 32.75 -0.32
N SER A 165 -33.12 32.71 -0.36
CA SER A 165 -33.93 33.07 0.81
C SER A 165 -33.82 32.00 1.90
N LYS A 166 -33.94 32.38 3.17
CA LYS A 166 -33.89 31.44 4.31
C LYS A 166 -34.92 30.31 4.17
N LYS A 167 -36.14 30.61 3.70
CA LYS A 167 -37.20 29.61 3.49
C LYS A 167 -36.80 28.56 2.46
N ILE A 168 -36.30 28.98 1.30
CA ILE A 168 -35.82 28.05 0.25
C ILE A 168 -34.64 27.24 0.76
N ARG A 169 -33.71 27.88 1.49
CA ARG A 169 -32.56 27.22 2.09
C ARG A 169 -32.98 26.06 3.00
N ILE A 170 -33.95 26.29 3.88
CA ILE A 170 -34.48 25.26 4.79
C ILE A 170 -35.12 24.11 4.01
N ILE A 171 -35.96 24.41 3.00
CA ILE A 171 -36.59 23.37 2.16
C ILE A 171 -35.52 22.51 1.47
N LEU A 172 -34.49 23.12 0.89
CA LEU A 172 -33.42 22.39 0.23
C LEU A 172 -32.60 21.56 1.22
N LEU A 173 -32.33 22.06 2.43
CA LEU A 173 -31.65 21.28 3.47
C LEU A 173 -32.47 20.06 3.92
N LEU A 174 -33.80 20.20 4.06
CA LEU A 174 -34.69 19.08 4.40
C LEU A 174 -34.70 17.98 3.32
N LEU A 175 -34.42 18.32 2.06
CA LEU A 175 -34.27 17.34 0.99
C LEU A 175 -32.85 16.75 0.96
N LEU A 176 -31.82 17.60 1.10
CA LEU A 176 -30.43 17.20 0.96
C LEU A 176 -29.93 16.35 2.13
N ILE A 177 -30.37 16.60 3.37
CA ILE A 177 -29.89 15.85 4.55
C ILE A 177 -30.24 14.36 4.43
N PRO A 178 -31.50 13.94 4.20
CA PRO A 178 -31.83 12.53 3.99
C PRO A 178 -31.12 11.92 2.79
N SER A 179 -30.99 12.66 1.67
CA SER A 179 -30.27 12.17 0.49
C SER A 179 -28.79 11.92 0.78
N ASN A 180 -28.12 12.85 1.48
CA ASN A 180 -26.73 12.66 1.87
C ASN A 180 -26.58 11.53 2.90
N TYR A 181 -27.49 11.41 3.87
CA TYR A 181 -27.47 10.27 4.81
C TYR A 181 -27.61 8.94 4.08
N TYR A 182 -28.59 8.84 3.18
CA TYR A 182 -28.82 7.62 2.41
C TYR A 182 -27.62 7.26 1.53
N ILE A 183 -26.96 8.24 0.89
CA ILE A 183 -25.79 7.99 0.05
C ILE A 183 -24.53 7.72 0.86
N PHE A 184 -24.21 8.51 1.89
CA PHE A 184 -22.90 8.44 2.55
C PHE A 184 -22.87 7.64 3.86
N ALA A 185 -24.01 7.43 4.51
CA ALA A 185 -24.06 6.77 5.83
C ALA A 185 -24.81 5.43 5.84
N SER A 186 -25.69 5.18 4.86
CA SER A 186 -26.39 3.89 4.81
C SER A 186 -25.45 2.75 4.41
N GLU A 187 -25.63 1.59 5.04
CA GLU A 187 -24.94 0.36 4.61
C GLU A 187 -25.39 -0.10 3.22
N ASP A 188 -26.58 0.33 2.79
CA ASP A 188 -27.20 -0.02 1.52
C ASP A 188 -26.45 0.48 0.28
N PHE A 189 -25.59 1.49 0.46
CA PHE A 189 -24.80 2.10 -0.59
C PHE A 189 -23.30 1.73 -0.51
N ARG A 190 -22.94 0.74 0.33
CA ARG A 190 -21.61 0.09 0.25
C ARG A 190 -21.51 -0.71 -1.07
N VAL A 191 -20.30 -0.77 -1.63
CA VAL A 191 -19.98 -1.19 -3.02
C VAL A 191 -20.74 -2.44 -3.52
N ILE A 192 -20.86 -3.44 -2.66
CA ILE A 192 -21.47 -4.74 -2.97
C ILE A 192 -22.97 -4.64 -3.26
N LYS A 193 -23.69 -3.75 -2.58
CA LYS A 193 -25.13 -3.58 -2.77
C LYS A 193 -25.44 -2.57 -3.88
N LEU A 194 -24.57 -1.58 -4.08
CA LEU A 194 -24.55 -0.66 -5.23
C LEU A 194 -24.53 -1.42 -6.56
N GLN A 195 -23.58 -2.36 -6.74
CA GLN A 195 -23.52 -3.24 -7.92
C GLN A 195 -24.85 -3.96 -8.19
N ARG A 196 -25.48 -4.49 -7.13
CA ARG A 196 -26.75 -5.24 -7.21
C ARG A 196 -27.96 -4.36 -7.48
N LEU A 197 -28.00 -3.13 -6.97
CA LEU A 197 -29.15 -2.23 -7.05
C LEU A 197 -29.23 -1.46 -8.37
N THR A 198 -28.09 -1.20 -9.02
CA THR A 198 -28.03 -0.32 -10.20
C THR A 198 -27.62 -1.03 -11.48
N GLY A 199 -27.32 -2.34 -11.44
CA GLY A 199 -26.72 -3.07 -12.56
C GLY A 199 -25.33 -2.54 -12.94
N LEU A 200 -24.66 -1.87 -12.00
CA LEU A 200 -23.31 -1.35 -12.19
C LEU A 200 -22.34 -2.54 -12.22
N ASN A 201 -21.69 -2.78 -13.37
CA ASN A 201 -20.45 -3.56 -13.43
C ASN A 201 -19.29 -2.74 -12.81
N VAL A 202 -19.48 -2.25 -11.58
CA VAL A 202 -18.39 -1.71 -10.79
C VAL A 202 -17.56 -2.91 -10.39
N GLU A 203 -16.43 -3.13 -11.02
CA GLU A 203 -15.55 -4.22 -10.60
C GLU A 203 -14.87 -3.78 -9.32
N TRP A 204 -15.17 -4.47 -8.22
CA TRP A 204 -14.56 -4.19 -6.92
C TRP A 204 -13.75 -5.40 -6.47
N LEU A 205 -12.48 -5.37 -6.86
CA LEU A 205 -11.49 -6.31 -6.41
C LEU A 205 -10.82 -5.72 -5.18
N SER A 206 -11.14 -6.19 -3.97
CA SER A 206 -10.52 -5.65 -2.74
C SER A 206 -8.99 -5.75 -2.72
N TRP A 207 -8.33 -6.48 -3.63
CA TRP A 207 -6.87 -6.58 -3.70
C TRP A 207 -6.27 -5.86 -4.92
N ARG A 208 -7.07 -5.36 -5.90
CA ARG A 208 -6.57 -4.62 -7.08
C ARG A 208 -7.19 -3.24 -7.22
N GLN A 209 -6.58 -2.24 -6.59
CA GLN A 209 -7.18 -0.90 -6.59
C GLN A 209 -6.86 -0.05 -7.75
N LYS A 210 -5.66 -0.20 -8.31
CA LYS A 210 -5.39 0.42 -9.58
C LYS A 210 -6.40 -0.06 -10.62
N TYR A 211 -6.74 -1.35 -10.63
CA TYR A 211 -7.79 -1.89 -11.51
C TYR A 211 -9.16 -1.28 -11.20
N ASN A 212 -9.59 -1.27 -9.94
CA ASN A 212 -10.86 -0.65 -9.57
C ASN A 212 -10.88 0.85 -9.91
N TYR A 213 -9.76 1.53 -9.78
CA TYR A 213 -9.59 2.94 -10.13
C TYR A 213 -9.66 3.13 -11.65
N ASP A 214 -8.96 2.29 -12.42
CA ASP A 214 -8.93 2.34 -13.87
C ASP A 214 -10.31 2.09 -14.49
N ASN A 215 -11.21 1.38 -13.77
CA ASN A 215 -12.53 0.95 -14.22
C ASN A 215 -13.75 1.62 -13.55
N ASN A 216 -13.58 2.38 -12.45
CA ASN A 216 -14.74 2.90 -11.69
C ASN A 216 -14.86 4.42 -11.60
N TRP A 217 -14.15 5.23 -12.39
CA TRP A 217 -14.16 6.71 -12.33
C TRP A 217 -13.69 7.27 -10.98
N PHE A 218 -12.92 8.37 -10.98
CA PHE A 218 -12.26 8.87 -9.77
C PHE A 218 -13.23 9.09 -8.58
N VAL A 219 -14.36 9.78 -8.80
CA VAL A 219 -15.32 10.14 -7.74
C VAL A 219 -15.98 8.92 -7.11
N VAL A 220 -16.43 7.96 -7.93
CA VAL A 220 -17.13 6.76 -7.45
C VAL A 220 -16.12 5.85 -6.74
N TRP A 221 -14.90 5.72 -7.27
CA TRP A 221 -13.83 5.02 -6.59
C TRP A 221 -13.48 5.66 -5.23
N PHE A 222 -13.32 6.98 -5.13
CA PHE A 222 -13.01 7.65 -3.87
C PHE A 222 -14.15 7.48 -2.84
N TYR A 223 -15.39 7.59 -3.32
CA TYR A 223 -16.59 7.40 -2.51
C TYR A 223 -16.70 5.98 -1.93
N THR A 224 -16.51 4.95 -2.77
CA THR A 224 -16.58 3.54 -2.34
C THR A 224 -15.53 3.18 -1.29
N ASN A 225 -14.48 3.98 -1.15
CA ASN A 225 -13.43 3.84 -0.17
C ASN A 225 -13.72 4.49 1.19
N LEU A 226 -14.71 5.39 1.28
CA LEU A 226 -15.04 6.10 2.53
C LEU A 226 -15.47 5.16 3.66
N GLY A 227 -16.17 4.07 3.34
CA GLY A 227 -16.62 3.08 4.33
C GLY A 227 -15.51 2.15 4.85
N ASN A 228 -14.35 2.10 4.19
CA ASN A 228 -13.27 1.16 4.50
C ASN A 228 -12.12 1.81 5.31
N ILE A 229 -12.36 2.97 5.92
CA ILE A 229 -11.37 3.72 6.70
C ILE A 229 -11.24 3.24 8.15
N PHE A 230 -12.21 2.48 8.66
CA PHE A 230 -12.23 2.01 10.05
C PHE A 230 -11.97 0.50 10.15
N ILE A 231 -11.25 0.10 11.19
CA ILE A 231 -11.06 -1.31 11.58
C ILE A 231 -12.14 -1.64 12.61
N GLU A 232 -12.95 -2.66 12.34
CA GLU A 232 -14.06 -3.06 13.20
C GLU A 232 -13.56 -3.70 14.50
N LYS A 233 -14.17 -3.36 15.63
CA LYS A 233 -13.84 -3.96 16.91
C LYS A 233 -14.22 -5.46 16.90
N PRO A 234 -13.34 -6.39 17.31
CA PRO A 234 -13.67 -7.81 17.41
C PRO A 234 -14.83 -8.07 18.38
N ASP A 235 -15.65 -9.07 18.05
CA ASP A 235 -16.71 -9.55 18.94
C ASP A 235 -16.13 -10.07 20.26
N ASN A 236 -16.74 -9.69 21.38
CA ASN A 236 -16.34 -10.06 22.75
C ASN A 236 -14.93 -9.59 23.18
N TYR A 237 -14.36 -8.59 22.51
CA TYR A 237 -13.07 -8.00 22.90
C TYR A 237 -13.07 -7.49 24.35
N SER A 238 -12.23 -8.10 25.19
CA SER A 238 -12.08 -7.80 26.61
C SER A 238 -10.73 -8.27 27.14
N LYS A 239 -10.30 -7.77 28.31
CA LYS A 239 -9.07 -8.23 28.99
C LYS A 239 -9.06 -9.75 29.24
N GLN A 240 -10.20 -10.32 29.63
CA GLN A 240 -10.32 -11.76 29.87
C GLN A 240 -10.10 -12.56 28.58
N GLU A 241 -10.64 -12.09 27.45
CA GLU A 241 -10.45 -12.76 26.16
C GLU A 241 -8.97 -12.76 25.75
N ILE A 242 -8.27 -11.63 25.90
CA ILE A 242 -6.83 -11.53 25.62
C ILE A 242 -6.04 -12.53 26.48
N GLN A 243 -6.34 -12.62 27.77
CA GLN A 243 -5.68 -13.58 28.68
C GLN A 243 -5.99 -15.04 28.32
N ASN A 244 -7.24 -15.34 27.94
CA ASN A 244 -7.65 -16.68 27.49
C ASN A 244 -6.88 -17.08 26.23
N ILE A 245 -6.72 -16.18 25.26
CA ILE A 245 -5.94 -16.45 24.04
C ILE A 245 -4.48 -16.75 24.40
N LEU A 246 -3.86 -15.91 25.23
CA LEU A 246 -2.46 -16.10 25.63
C LEU A 246 -2.22 -17.35 26.48
N SER A 247 -3.20 -17.83 27.25
CA SER A 247 -3.07 -19.06 28.05
C SER A 247 -2.92 -20.34 27.22
N LYS A 248 -3.19 -20.28 25.90
CA LYS A 248 -2.93 -21.38 24.97
C LYS A 248 -1.43 -21.60 24.73
N SER A 249 -0.62 -20.58 24.98
CA SER A 249 0.83 -20.66 24.81
C SER A 249 1.48 -21.48 25.94
N GLN A 250 2.46 -22.29 25.57
CA GLN A 250 3.40 -22.88 26.52
C GLN A 250 4.69 -22.06 26.50
N GLU A 251 5.33 -21.87 27.65
CA GLU A 251 6.66 -21.26 27.67
C GLU A 251 7.61 -22.08 26.80
N THR A 252 8.36 -21.39 25.94
CA THR A 252 9.44 -22.03 25.19
C THR A 252 10.48 -22.58 26.17
N THR A 253 10.67 -23.89 26.17
CA THR A 253 11.63 -24.61 27.03
C THR A 253 13.07 -24.47 26.56
N ASN A 254 13.36 -23.52 25.65
CA ASN A 254 14.71 -23.19 25.19
C ASN A 254 15.52 -22.69 26.38
N LEU A 255 16.14 -23.64 27.09
CA LEU A 255 17.23 -23.39 28.00
C LEU A 255 18.34 -22.83 27.11
N TRP A 256 18.79 -21.61 27.41
CA TRP A 256 20.00 -21.04 26.85
C TRP A 256 21.19 -21.92 27.28
N GLU A 257 21.35 -23.10 26.67
CA GLU A 257 22.51 -23.96 26.88
C GLU A 257 23.69 -23.47 26.01
N ASN A 258 23.40 -22.70 24.95
CA ASN A 258 24.43 -22.07 24.13
C ASN A 258 25.02 -20.83 24.82
N LYS A 259 26.31 -20.91 25.18
CA LYS A 259 27.07 -19.79 25.78
C LYS A 259 27.38 -18.66 24.79
N VAL A 260 27.18 -18.87 23.49
CA VAL A 260 27.54 -17.92 22.42
C VAL A 260 26.31 -17.14 21.97
N ARG A 261 26.35 -15.81 22.09
CA ARG A 261 25.32 -14.90 21.55
C ARG A 261 25.82 -14.31 20.23
N PRO A 262 25.37 -14.79 19.08
CA PRO A 262 25.83 -14.25 17.81
C PRO A 262 25.25 -12.85 17.56
N ASP A 263 25.98 -12.03 16.81
CA ASP A 263 25.39 -10.89 16.12
C ASP A 263 24.36 -11.41 15.10
N ILE A 264 23.25 -10.70 14.93
CA ILE A 264 22.15 -11.07 14.03
C ILE A 264 21.95 -9.94 13.05
N ILE A 265 22.11 -10.21 11.76
CA ILE A 265 21.98 -9.24 10.69
C ILE A 265 20.83 -9.70 9.79
N PHE A 266 19.77 -8.91 9.73
CA PHE A 266 18.68 -9.08 8.78
C PHE A 266 18.87 -8.09 7.65
N ILE A 267 18.90 -8.60 6.43
CA ILE A 267 19.08 -7.82 5.21
C ILE A 267 17.87 -8.08 4.33
N LEU A 268 16.99 -7.08 4.26
CA LEU A 268 15.92 -7.01 3.29
C LEU A 268 16.51 -6.38 2.02
N SER A 269 16.66 -7.20 0.98
CA SER A 269 17.10 -6.73 -0.33
C SER A 269 15.89 -6.30 -1.16
N GLU A 270 15.73 -4.99 -1.34
CA GLU A 270 14.56 -4.37 -1.98
C GLU A 270 14.26 -4.97 -3.36
N ALA A 271 13.01 -5.38 -3.56
CA ALA A 271 12.45 -5.90 -4.79
C ALA A 271 13.27 -7.00 -5.48
N PHE A 272 14.15 -7.71 -4.76
CA PHE A 272 15.02 -8.72 -5.36
C PHE A 272 14.28 -10.05 -5.46
N TRP A 273 14.40 -10.67 -6.63
CA TRP A 273 13.81 -11.94 -6.97
C TRP A 273 14.73 -12.68 -7.94
N ASP A 274 14.64 -14.00 -7.91
CA ASP A 274 15.43 -14.87 -8.77
C ASP A 274 14.95 -14.82 -10.22
N ILE A 275 15.48 -13.85 -10.97
CA ILE A 275 15.13 -13.63 -12.38
C ILE A 275 15.53 -14.79 -13.29
N SER A 276 16.43 -15.67 -12.85
CA SER A 276 16.80 -16.87 -13.61
C SER A 276 15.66 -17.89 -13.72
N LYS A 277 14.62 -17.75 -12.87
CA LYS A 277 13.40 -18.57 -12.95
C LYS A 277 12.45 -18.17 -14.08
N LEU A 278 12.71 -17.09 -14.80
CA LEU A 278 11.91 -16.73 -15.96
C LEU A 278 12.12 -17.76 -17.09
N PRO A 279 11.06 -18.43 -17.57
CA PRO A 279 11.19 -19.37 -18.68
C PRO A 279 11.61 -18.64 -19.97
N ASN A 280 12.29 -19.39 -20.85
CA ASN A 280 12.69 -18.93 -22.18
C ASN A 280 13.67 -17.73 -22.20
N ILE A 281 14.44 -17.55 -21.14
CA ILE A 281 15.50 -16.54 -21.04
C ILE A 281 16.81 -17.23 -20.65
N GLU A 282 17.90 -16.88 -21.35
CA GLU A 282 19.26 -17.25 -20.97
C GLU A 282 20.08 -15.97 -20.76
N PHE A 283 20.93 -15.98 -19.72
CA PHE A 283 21.83 -14.89 -19.37
C PHE A 283 23.27 -15.26 -19.73
N SER A 284 24.12 -14.25 -19.93
CA SER A 284 25.55 -14.44 -20.19
C SER A 284 26.30 -15.11 -19.04
N GLU A 285 25.80 -14.95 -17.81
CA GLU A 285 26.25 -15.67 -16.61
C GLU A 285 25.11 -15.76 -15.58
N ASN A 286 25.29 -16.58 -14.53
CA ASN A 286 24.31 -16.66 -13.44
C ASN A 286 24.36 -15.38 -12.57
N PRO A 287 23.29 -14.56 -12.52
CA PRO A 287 23.25 -13.35 -11.69
C PRO A 287 23.25 -13.64 -10.17
N LEU A 288 22.98 -14.89 -9.76
CA LEU A 288 22.89 -15.32 -8.35
C LEU A 288 24.00 -16.29 -7.94
N LYS A 289 25.15 -16.21 -8.61
CA LYS A 289 26.23 -17.19 -8.45
C LYS A 289 26.64 -17.40 -6.99
N ASN A 290 26.78 -16.34 -6.19
CA ASN A 290 27.24 -16.47 -4.81
C ASN A 290 26.12 -17.03 -3.92
N PHE A 291 24.90 -16.51 -4.06
CA PHE A 291 23.70 -16.98 -3.38
C PHE A 291 23.46 -18.48 -3.61
N ASP A 292 23.53 -18.94 -4.85
CA ASP A 292 23.35 -20.36 -5.19
C ASP A 292 24.45 -21.26 -4.64
N ASN A 293 25.67 -20.74 -4.50
CA ASN A 293 26.75 -21.47 -3.83
C ASN A 293 26.48 -21.59 -2.32
N LEU A 294 26.05 -20.50 -1.67
CA LEU A 294 25.78 -20.49 -0.23
C LEU A 294 24.59 -21.39 0.15
N LYS A 295 23.53 -21.44 -0.66
CA LYS A 295 22.38 -22.34 -0.41
C LYS A 295 22.74 -23.82 -0.29
N LYS A 296 23.86 -24.26 -0.89
CA LYS A 296 24.30 -25.65 -0.81
C LYS A 296 24.63 -26.05 0.63
N ASP A 297 25.22 -25.12 1.39
CA ASP A 297 25.76 -25.39 2.72
C ASP A 297 24.88 -24.81 3.85
N PHE A 298 24.02 -23.85 3.53
CA PHE A 298 23.28 -23.06 4.52
C PHE A 298 21.76 -23.13 4.34
N SER A 299 21.02 -22.93 5.43
CA SER A 299 19.55 -23.01 5.45
C SER A 299 18.95 -22.00 4.49
N ASN A 300 18.04 -22.45 3.63
CA ASN A 300 17.39 -21.60 2.64
C ASN A 300 15.95 -22.03 2.37
N GLY A 301 15.24 -21.24 1.57
CA GLY A 301 13.88 -21.56 1.18
C GLY A 301 13.19 -20.45 0.42
N SER A 302 11.86 -20.50 0.43
CA SER A 302 11.03 -19.44 -0.12
C SER A 302 10.28 -18.69 0.99
N LEU A 303 10.43 -17.37 1.04
CA LEU A 303 9.65 -16.48 1.86
C LEU A 303 8.33 -16.14 1.15
N LEU A 304 7.21 -16.29 1.84
CA LEU A 304 5.90 -15.87 1.37
C LEU A 304 5.64 -14.44 1.85
N SER A 305 5.56 -13.53 0.91
CA SER A 305 5.34 -12.11 1.16
C SER A 305 3.85 -11.78 1.32
N PRO A 306 3.48 -10.84 2.22
CA PRO A 306 2.12 -10.31 2.29
C PRO A 306 1.80 -9.36 1.12
N THR A 307 2.81 -8.91 0.38
CA THR A 307 2.66 -7.94 -0.70
C THR A 307 3.38 -8.39 -1.96
N TYR A 308 3.11 -7.67 -3.04
CA TYR A 308 3.73 -7.86 -4.34
C TYR A 308 3.94 -6.48 -4.97
N GLY A 309 5.07 -6.28 -5.66
CA GLY A 309 5.30 -5.08 -6.47
C GLY A 309 5.45 -3.78 -5.68
N GLY A 310 5.54 -3.83 -4.36
CA GLY A 310 5.70 -2.68 -3.48
C GLY A 310 5.29 -2.93 -2.04
N LYS A 311 5.29 -1.84 -1.26
CA LYS A 311 4.91 -1.78 0.17
C LYS A 311 5.83 -2.58 1.09
N THR A 312 7.14 -2.48 0.91
CA THR A 312 8.18 -3.06 1.78
C THR A 312 7.86 -2.94 3.28
N ALA A 313 7.34 -1.77 3.71
CA ALA A 313 6.95 -1.52 5.10
C ALA A 313 5.90 -2.50 5.67
N MET A 314 5.10 -3.14 4.82
CA MET A 314 4.13 -4.16 5.23
C MET A 314 4.81 -5.51 5.50
N VAL A 315 5.86 -5.84 4.75
CA VAL A 315 6.72 -7.01 5.02
C VAL A 315 7.51 -6.79 6.32
N GLU A 316 8.06 -5.58 6.51
CA GLU A 316 8.70 -5.20 7.77
C GLU A 316 7.74 -5.28 8.94
N TYR A 317 6.49 -4.83 8.77
CA TYR A 317 5.46 -4.89 9.79
C TYR A 317 5.16 -6.33 10.21
N GLU A 318 4.94 -7.25 9.26
CA GLU A 318 4.74 -8.66 9.59
C GLU A 318 5.97 -9.28 10.26
N MET A 319 7.15 -9.07 9.68
CA MET A 319 8.39 -9.66 10.17
C MET A 319 8.77 -9.13 11.55
N LEU A 320 8.64 -7.82 11.79
CA LEU A 320 9.08 -7.23 13.06
C LEU A 320 8.05 -7.41 14.19
N THR A 321 6.76 -7.57 13.88
CA THR A 321 5.71 -7.52 14.93
C THR A 321 4.85 -8.78 15.01
N TRP A 322 4.90 -9.64 13.99
CA TRP A 322 3.92 -10.72 13.76
C TRP A 322 2.47 -10.25 13.57
N ASN A 323 2.19 -8.95 13.60
CA ASN A 323 0.89 -8.43 13.20
C ASN A 323 0.75 -8.54 11.68
N LEU A 324 -0.42 -8.96 11.23
CA LEU A 324 -0.60 -9.51 9.91
C LEU A 324 -1.39 -8.55 9.01
N VAL A 325 -0.93 -8.42 7.76
CA VAL A 325 -1.47 -7.43 6.81
C VAL A 325 -2.93 -7.71 6.47
N LYS A 326 -3.35 -8.99 6.47
CA LYS A 326 -4.70 -9.35 6.04
C LYS A 326 -5.80 -8.70 6.89
N TYR A 327 -5.51 -8.39 8.15
CA TYR A 327 -6.43 -7.79 9.11
C TYR A 327 -6.51 -6.27 8.96
N LEU A 328 -5.61 -5.68 8.17
CA LEU A 328 -5.64 -4.27 7.86
C LEU A 328 -6.43 -4.03 6.56
N PRO A 329 -7.07 -2.86 6.43
CA PRO A 329 -7.54 -2.38 5.13
C PRO A 329 -6.36 -2.43 4.17
N PHE A 330 -6.49 -3.11 3.05
CA PHE A 330 -5.36 -3.42 2.17
C PHE A 330 -4.75 -2.16 1.49
N TRP A 331 -5.48 -1.03 1.52
CA TRP A 331 -5.00 0.31 1.17
C TRP A 331 -3.93 0.83 2.11
N SER A 332 -3.92 0.30 3.33
CA SER A 332 -3.18 0.90 4.43
C SER A 332 -1.70 0.55 4.38
N ILE A 333 -0.92 1.48 4.93
CA ILE A 333 0.46 1.27 5.32
C ILE A 333 0.51 1.36 6.84
N ALA A 334 0.82 0.22 7.49
CA ALA A 334 0.69 0.08 8.94
C ALA A 334 1.45 1.16 9.74
N TYR A 335 2.68 1.46 9.31
CA TYR A 335 3.55 2.47 9.95
C TYR A 335 3.02 3.89 9.87
N GLN A 336 2.29 4.22 8.81
CA GLN A 336 1.73 5.55 8.63
C GLN A 336 0.46 5.74 9.45
N GLN A 337 -0.34 4.68 9.62
CA GLN A 337 -1.70 4.78 10.11
C GLN A 337 -1.93 4.21 11.51
N TYR A 338 -1.28 3.10 11.87
CA TYR A 338 -1.67 2.33 13.07
C TYR A 338 -0.59 2.27 14.16
N ILE A 339 0.70 2.37 13.81
CA ILE A 339 1.76 2.39 14.83
C ILE A 339 1.87 3.80 15.44
N LYS A 340 1.15 4.02 16.54
CA LYS A 340 1.07 5.32 17.25
C LYS A 340 1.58 5.29 18.69
N LYS A 341 1.86 4.10 19.23
CA LYS A 341 2.39 3.84 20.56
C LYS A 341 3.44 2.72 20.47
N PRO A 342 4.30 2.53 21.49
CA PRO A 342 5.18 1.38 21.54
C PRO A 342 4.37 0.08 21.49
N ILE A 343 4.79 -0.88 20.67
CA ILE A 343 4.12 -2.18 20.52
C ILE A 343 5.11 -3.34 20.67
N PRO A 344 4.65 -4.57 20.98
CA PRO A 344 5.51 -5.74 20.94
C PRO A 344 6.16 -5.92 19.56
N SER A 345 7.47 -6.20 19.56
CA SER A 345 8.25 -6.47 18.36
C SER A 345 9.39 -7.44 18.65
N ILE A 346 9.94 -8.08 17.61
CA ILE A 346 11.16 -8.89 17.72
C ILE A 346 12.34 -8.09 18.27
N VAL A 347 12.38 -6.80 17.97
CA VAL A 347 13.42 -5.88 18.45
C VAL A 347 13.34 -5.74 19.97
N TRP A 348 12.13 -5.66 20.52
CA TRP A 348 11.90 -5.66 21.95
C TRP A 348 12.34 -6.98 22.61
N GLU A 349 12.01 -8.13 22.01
CA GLU A 349 12.49 -9.45 22.48
C GLU A 349 14.02 -9.55 22.46
N LEU A 350 14.68 -9.10 21.39
CA LEU A 350 16.13 -9.12 21.28
C LEU A 350 16.77 -8.17 22.31
N LYS A 351 16.18 -7.00 22.53
CA LYS A 351 16.63 -6.04 23.54
C LYS A 351 16.51 -6.61 24.95
N ASP A 352 15.42 -7.30 25.27
CA ASP A 352 15.26 -8.04 26.53
C ASP A 352 16.27 -9.20 26.62
N ASN A 353 16.68 -9.78 25.49
CA ASN A 353 17.80 -10.73 25.41
C ASN A 353 19.20 -10.07 25.33
N TRP A 354 19.34 -8.82 25.78
CA TRP A 354 20.60 -8.06 25.91
C TRP A 354 21.26 -7.62 24.60
N TYR A 355 20.54 -7.65 23.48
CA TYR A 355 21.06 -7.13 22.22
C TYR A 355 21.01 -5.60 22.19
N SER A 356 21.97 -4.98 21.50
CA SER A 356 21.82 -3.61 21.01
C SER A 356 21.15 -3.65 19.63
N THR A 357 20.20 -2.76 19.36
CA THR A 357 19.36 -2.83 18.16
C THR A 357 19.58 -1.62 17.24
N LEU A 358 19.86 -1.88 15.96
CA LEU A 358 20.13 -0.87 14.95
C LEU A 358 19.29 -1.15 13.71
N ALA A 359 18.61 -0.13 13.20
CA ALA A 359 18.05 -0.14 11.86
C ALA A 359 18.96 0.64 10.89
N ILE A 360 19.11 0.18 9.66
CA ILE A 360 19.83 0.86 8.57
C ILE A 360 18.94 0.87 7.33
N HIS A 361 18.69 2.03 6.73
CA HIS A 361 17.99 2.12 5.45
C HIS A 361 18.74 3.06 4.51
N SER A 362 18.99 2.64 3.28
CA SER A 362 19.70 3.47 2.29
C SER A 362 18.80 4.49 1.60
N TYR A 363 17.76 4.98 2.29
CA TYR A 363 16.80 5.96 1.78
C TYR A 363 16.30 6.90 2.90
N GLU A 364 15.45 7.87 2.53
CA GLU A 364 14.95 8.90 3.44
C GLU A 364 14.19 8.31 4.64
N LYS A 365 14.49 8.81 5.83
CA LYS A 365 13.85 8.35 7.09
C LYS A 365 12.33 8.55 7.14
N SER A 366 11.80 9.54 6.41
CA SER A 366 10.37 9.85 6.38
C SER A 366 9.59 8.89 5.50
N PHE A 367 10.26 8.14 4.60
CA PHE A 367 9.60 7.18 3.73
C PHE A 367 8.94 6.08 4.56
N PHE A 368 7.64 5.86 4.32
CA PHE A 368 6.74 5.04 5.15
C PHE A 368 6.68 5.40 6.64
N ASN A 369 7.07 6.61 7.06
CA ASN A 369 7.04 7.07 8.45
C ASN A 369 7.94 6.23 9.40
N ARG A 370 9.05 5.66 8.88
CA ARG A 370 10.01 4.86 9.69
C ARG A 370 10.64 5.65 10.82
N GLU A 371 10.94 6.94 10.61
CA GLU A 371 11.48 7.85 11.65
C GLU A 371 10.66 7.80 12.95
N LYS A 372 9.32 7.81 12.85
CA LYS A 372 8.45 7.74 14.02
C LYS A 372 8.17 6.32 14.48
N THR A 373 8.20 5.36 13.55
CA THR A 373 7.78 3.98 13.82
C THR A 373 8.89 3.16 14.48
N TYR A 374 10.14 3.27 14.03
CA TYR A 374 11.24 2.45 14.54
C TYR A 374 11.52 2.65 16.05
N PRO A 375 11.42 3.87 16.61
CA PRO A 375 11.45 4.05 18.07
C PRO A 375 10.30 3.33 18.79
N LEU A 376 9.09 3.32 18.21
CA LEU A 376 7.92 2.60 18.75
C LEU A 376 8.03 1.08 18.57
N LEU A 377 8.90 0.63 17.66
CA LEU A 377 9.32 -0.76 17.51
C LEU A 377 10.59 -1.07 18.31
N TRP A 378 11.07 -0.18 19.19
CA TRP A 378 12.16 -0.41 20.14
C TRP A 378 13.58 -0.46 19.57
N PHE A 379 13.82 0.05 18.36
CA PHE A 379 15.18 0.23 17.86
C PHE A 379 15.94 1.29 18.70
N ASP A 380 17.18 0.99 19.10
CA ASP A 380 18.02 1.96 19.82
C ASP A 380 18.52 3.07 18.90
N LYS A 381 18.80 2.73 17.64
CA LYS A 381 19.34 3.63 16.62
C LYS A 381 18.73 3.33 15.26
N PHE A 382 18.64 4.37 14.44
CA PHE A 382 18.28 4.28 13.03
C PHE A 382 19.30 5.11 12.24
N ILE A 383 19.90 4.51 11.22
CA ILE A 383 20.78 5.16 10.23
C ILE A 383 20.03 5.22 8.92
N TRP A 384 20.01 6.37 8.27
CA TRP A 384 19.30 6.59 7.01
C TRP A 384 20.16 7.35 5.99
N GLN A 385 19.61 7.61 4.79
CA GLN A 385 20.35 8.24 3.68
C GLN A 385 21.13 9.50 4.08
N GLU A 386 20.52 10.40 4.85
CA GLU A 386 21.16 11.65 5.29
C GLU A 386 22.36 11.44 6.24
N ASP A 387 22.51 10.27 6.87
CA ASP A 387 23.69 9.91 7.66
C ASP A 387 24.83 9.32 6.78
N MET A 388 24.55 8.99 5.52
CA MET A 388 25.48 8.38 4.56
C MET A 388 26.13 9.45 3.67
N ALA A 389 26.77 10.45 4.29
CA ALA A 389 27.40 11.54 3.56
C ALA A 389 28.47 11.03 2.58
N GLY A 390 28.42 11.49 1.32
CA GLY A 390 29.35 11.06 0.28
C GLY A 390 29.06 9.66 -0.30
N ALA A 391 27.88 9.10 -0.01
CA ALA A 391 27.45 7.82 -0.54
C ALA A 391 27.62 7.71 -2.06
N TRP A 392 28.04 6.53 -2.52
CA TRP A 392 27.98 6.20 -3.93
C TRP A 392 26.55 5.84 -4.34
N TYR A 393 26.04 6.51 -5.38
CA TYR A 393 24.70 6.28 -5.92
C TYR A 393 24.76 5.45 -7.21
N LYS A 394 23.78 4.57 -7.40
CA LYS A 394 23.55 3.84 -8.65
C LYS A 394 22.14 4.12 -9.17
N TRP A 395 21.92 5.40 -9.52
CA TRP A 395 20.72 6.00 -10.11
C TRP A 395 19.33 5.58 -9.56
N PRO A 396 18.53 6.49 -8.99
CA PRO A 396 18.88 7.65 -8.17
C PRO A 396 19.18 7.24 -6.72
N PHE A 397 19.30 5.95 -6.42
CA PHE A 397 19.39 5.43 -5.05
C PHE A 397 20.82 5.16 -4.63
N ILE A 398 21.06 5.17 -3.32
CA ILE A 398 22.33 4.74 -2.72
C ILE A 398 22.58 3.29 -3.13
N SER A 399 23.82 3.01 -3.53
CA SER A 399 24.20 1.68 -4.00
C SER A 399 24.24 0.64 -2.88
N ASP A 400 24.00 -0.62 -3.23
CA ASP A 400 24.11 -1.76 -2.33
C ASP A 400 25.52 -1.91 -1.78
N LYS A 401 26.54 -1.42 -2.52
CA LYS A 401 27.92 -1.34 -2.03
C LYS A 401 28.02 -0.43 -0.81
N GLU A 402 27.53 0.80 -0.93
CA GLU A 402 27.53 1.77 0.17
C GLU A 402 26.66 1.28 1.33
N PHE A 403 25.49 0.73 1.04
CA PHE A 403 24.62 0.12 2.03
C PHE A 403 25.35 -0.98 2.83
N THR A 404 26.09 -1.86 2.15
CA THR A 404 26.89 -2.92 2.78
C THR A 404 28.07 -2.36 3.56
N ASP A 405 28.68 -1.27 3.10
CA ASP A 405 29.72 -0.54 3.86
C ASP A 405 29.18 -0.09 5.21
N ARG A 406 27.94 0.45 5.26
CA ARG A 406 27.31 0.85 6.52
C ARG A 406 26.99 -0.31 7.45
N ILE A 407 26.61 -1.48 6.91
CA ILE A 407 26.43 -2.69 7.72
C ILE A 407 27.78 -3.09 8.35
N ILE A 408 28.83 -3.18 7.55
CA ILE A 408 30.18 -3.57 7.99
C ILE A 408 30.72 -2.61 9.04
N GLU A 409 30.67 -1.30 8.79
CA GLU A 409 31.11 -0.26 9.73
C GLU A 409 30.42 -0.39 11.09
N ASN A 410 29.11 -0.62 11.09
CA ASN A 410 28.35 -0.75 12.33
C ASN A 410 28.55 -2.11 13.01
N LEU A 411 28.81 -3.18 12.26
CA LEU A 411 29.20 -4.49 12.80
C LEU A 411 30.58 -4.42 13.49
N ASP A 412 31.50 -3.62 12.97
CA ASP A 412 32.87 -3.53 13.49
C ASP A 412 33.03 -2.65 14.72
N LYS A 413 32.11 -1.71 14.96
CA LYS A 413 32.10 -0.87 16.18
C LYS A 413 32.21 -1.73 17.45
N LYS A 414 33.09 -1.38 18.39
CA LYS A 414 33.20 -2.11 19.65
C LYS A 414 31.90 -2.03 20.45
N SER A 415 31.47 -3.16 21.01
CA SER A 415 30.26 -3.28 21.82
C SER A 415 30.43 -4.45 22.79
N ASP A 416 29.97 -4.28 24.02
CA ASP A 416 29.87 -5.36 25.02
C ASP A 416 28.58 -6.18 24.87
N LYS A 417 27.69 -5.74 23.98
CA LYS A 417 26.42 -6.41 23.63
C LYS A 417 26.49 -7.02 22.23
N PRO A 418 25.88 -8.20 22.01
CA PRO A 418 25.63 -8.68 20.65
C PRO A 418 24.68 -7.70 19.94
N LYS A 419 24.81 -7.63 18.62
CA LYS A 419 24.12 -6.64 17.79
C LYS A 419 23.01 -7.29 17.01
N PHE A 420 21.85 -6.65 16.99
CA PHE A 420 20.82 -6.89 16.01
C PHE A 420 20.84 -5.73 15.02
N ILE A 421 21.16 -6.01 13.76
CA ILE A 421 21.15 -5.04 12.67
C ILE A 421 20.01 -5.43 11.72
N PHE A 422 18.97 -4.61 11.65
CA PHE A 422 17.94 -4.72 10.64
C PHE A 422 18.25 -3.73 9.52
N SER A 423 18.37 -4.19 8.29
CA SER A 423 18.87 -3.38 7.18
C SER A 423 18.04 -3.56 5.92
N ILE A 424 17.79 -2.46 5.21
CA ILE A 424 16.90 -2.40 4.04
C ILE A 424 17.60 -1.61 2.94
N SER A 425 17.88 -2.26 1.82
CA SER A 425 18.47 -1.61 0.65
C SER A 425 17.44 -0.83 -0.16
N MET A 426 17.89 -0.10 -1.20
CA MET A 426 17.01 0.70 -2.07
C MET A 426 17.48 0.70 -3.54
N GLU A 427 18.69 0.23 -3.87
CA GLU A 427 19.29 0.33 -5.22
C GLU A 427 18.34 -0.18 -6.32
N ASN A 428 17.65 -1.28 -6.01
CA ASN A 428 16.75 -1.97 -6.93
C ASN A 428 15.31 -1.43 -6.91
N HIS A 429 14.99 -0.26 -6.32
CA HIS A 429 13.61 0.26 -6.32
C HIS A 429 13.18 0.89 -7.67
N PHE A 430 11.86 0.97 -7.91
CA PHE A 430 11.22 1.67 -9.06
C PHE A 430 11.44 3.20 -9.00
N PRO A 431 11.44 3.98 -10.12
CA PRO A 431 11.15 3.64 -11.51
C PRO A 431 12.31 3.07 -12.32
N TYR A 432 12.00 2.05 -13.10
CA TYR A 432 12.90 1.47 -14.11
C TYR A 432 12.62 2.15 -15.44
N ASN A 433 13.20 3.34 -15.64
CA ASN A 433 13.30 3.87 -16.99
C ASN A 433 14.22 2.95 -17.81
N TRP A 434 13.98 2.92 -19.12
CA TRP A 434 14.77 2.12 -20.06
C TRP A 434 16.29 2.42 -19.95
N GLU A 435 16.66 3.61 -19.49
CA GLU A 435 18.04 4.13 -19.50
C GLU A 435 18.72 4.15 -18.11
N LYS A 436 18.26 3.38 -17.11
CA LYS A 436 18.82 3.40 -15.74
C LYS A 436 20.31 3.09 -15.70
N PHE A 437 20.76 2.16 -16.54
CA PHE A 437 22.17 1.84 -16.71
C PHE A 437 22.66 2.36 -18.05
N LYS A 438 23.81 3.03 -18.02
CA LYS A 438 24.58 3.21 -19.26
C LYS A 438 25.09 1.84 -19.69
N LYS A 439 25.27 1.65 -21.01
CA LYS A 439 25.74 0.36 -21.56
C LYS A 439 27.04 -0.14 -20.93
N ASN A 440 27.90 0.76 -20.44
CA ASN A 440 29.16 0.44 -19.76
C ASN A 440 29.02 0.12 -18.27
N GLU A 441 27.81 0.11 -17.71
CA GLU A 441 27.49 -0.26 -16.33
C GLU A 441 26.80 -1.64 -16.24
N LEU A 442 26.55 -2.26 -17.39
CA LEU A 442 26.00 -3.60 -17.53
C LEU A 442 27.12 -4.60 -17.79
N ASP A 443 27.30 -5.51 -16.85
CA ASP A 443 28.24 -6.64 -16.93
C ASP A 443 27.51 -7.97 -17.17
N ILE A 444 26.21 -7.93 -17.47
CA ILE A 444 25.37 -9.10 -17.76
C ILE A 444 24.46 -8.80 -18.94
N GLU A 445 24.23 -9.80 -19.78
CA GLU A 445 23.40 -9.69 -20.97
C GLU A 445 22.36 -10.82 -21.04
N VAL A 446 21.21 -10.54 -21.64
CA VAL A 446 20.28 -11.58 -22.08
C VAL A 446 20.75 -12.11 -23.44
N THR A 447 21.31 -13.31 -23.46
CA THR A 447 21.90 -13.95 -24.64
C THR A 447 20.86 -14.60 -25.54
N LYS A 448 19.73 -15.03 -24.96
CA LYS A 448 18.63 -15.64 -25.70
C LYS A 448 17.30 -15.32 -25.02
N SER A 449 16.36 -14.81 -25.80
CA SER A 449 14.99 -14.53 -25.35
C SER A 449 14.06 -14.32 -26.54
N ASN A 450 12.77 -14.61 -26.35
CA ASN A 450 11.70 -14.21 -27.27
C ASN A 450 11.04 -12.88 -26.86
N LEU A 451 11.68 -12.13 -25.95
CA LEU A 451 11.17 -10.87 -25.42
C LEU A 451 11.24 -9.75 -26.47
N THR A 452 10.30 -8.82 -26.41
CA THR A 452 10.43 -7.49 -27.02
C THR A 452 11.70 -6.79 -26.52
N GLU A 453 12.25 -5.88 -27.32
CA GLU A 453 13.44 -5.11 -26.92
C GLU A 453 13.24 -4.35 -25.59
N ALA A 454 12.04 -3.82 -25.36
CA ALA A 454 11.69 -3.17 -24.11
C ALA A 454 11.77 -4.16 -22.92
N SER A 455 11.10 -5.31 -23.00
CA SER A 455 11.18 -6.36 -21.98
C SER A 455 12.60 -6.88 -21.79
N LYS A 456 13.36 -7.07 -22.87
CA LYS A 456 14.75 -7.52 -22.82
C LYS A 456 15.64 -6.54 -22.05
N GLN A 457 15.50 -5.24 -22.29
CA GLN A 457 16.24 -4.21 -21.59
C GLN A 457 15.89 -4.18 -20.09
N ILE A 458 14.61 -4.31 -19.75
CA ILE A 458 14.14 -4.36 -18.36
C ILE A 458 14.72 -5.57 -17.63
N VAL A 459 14.65 -6.75 -18.25
CA VAL A 459 15.20 -8.00 -17.70
C VAL A 459 16.71 -7.89 -17.52
N THR A 460 17.42 -7.30 -18.49
CA THR A 460 18.88 -7.11 -18.43
C THR A 460 19.26 -6.19 -17.27
N ASN A 461 18.58 -5.04 -17.15
CA ASN A 461 18.81 -4.10 -16.05
C ASN A 461 18.53 -4.76 -14.70
N TYR A 462 17.44 -5.52 -14.60
CA TYR A 462 17.11 -6.23 -13.37
C TYR A 462 18.16 -7.28 -13.01
N ALA A 463 18.61 -8.08 -13.97
CA ALA A 463 19.66 -9.07 -13.76
C ALA A 463 20.98 -8.45 -13.29
N GLN A 464 21.30 -7.23 -13.76
CA GLN A 464 22.47 -6.48 -13.26
C GLN A 464 22.34 -6.13 -11.78
N TRP A 465 21.19 -5.64 -11.30
CA TRP A 465 21.00 -5.37 -9.86
C TRP A 465 21.10 -6.61 -9.01
N ILE A 466 20.48 -7.71 -9.46
CA ILE A 466 20.53 -8.98 -8.76
C ILE A 466 22.00 -9.42 -8.59
N LYS A 467 22.81 -9.25 -9.64
CA LYS A 467 24.25 -9.51 -9.63
C LYS A 467 25.01 -8.59 -8.67
N ASP A 468 24.67 -7.30 -8.62
CA ASP A 468 25.31 -6.34 -7.71
C ASP A 468 25.03 -6.67 -6.24
N ALA A 469 23.78 -6.96 -5.91
CA ALA A 469 23.35 -7.38 -4.58
C ALA A 469 23.98 -8.73 -4.16
N ASP A 470 24.01 -9.72 -5.07
CA ASP A 470 24.67 -11.00 -4.86
C ASP A 470 26.17 -10.85 -4.56
N LYS A 471 26.85 -9.94 -5.26
CA LYS A 471 28.25 -9.59 -5.00
C LYS A 471 28.45 -8.96 -3.62
N GLN A 472 27.52 -8.11 -3.16
CA GLN A 472 27.61 -7.51 -1.83
C GLN A 472 27.30 -8.51 -0.71
N LEU A 473 26.40 -9.46 -0.92
CA LEU A 473 26.17 -10.58 0.00
C LEU A 473 27.47 -11.35 0.25
N GLN A 474 28.17 -11.74 -0.82
CA GLN A 474 29.45 -12.44 -0.71
C GLN A 474 30.49 -11.61 0.04
N ARG A 475 30.59 -10.31 -0.28
CA ARG A 475 31.54 -9.40 0.36
C ARG A 475 31.30 -9.26 1.87
N LEU A 476 30.04 -9.14 2.30
CA LEU A 476 29.70 -9.08 3.72
C LEU A 476 30.10 -10.39 4.42
N ILE A 477 29.79 -11.54 3.83
CA ILE A 477 30.13 -12.85 4.36
C ILE A 477 31.65 -13.01 4.50
N ASP A 478 32.43 -12.61 3.49
CA ASP A 478 33.89 -12.67 3.53
C ASP A 478 34.48 -11.78 4.62
N HIS A 479 33.90 -10.59 4.83
CA HIS A 479 34.26 -9.73 5.96
C HIS A 479 33.99 -10.38 7.32
N ILE A 480 32.80 -10.97 7.49
CA ILE A 480 32.43 -11.64 8.75
C ILE A 480 33.35 -12.83 9.02
N LYS A 481 33.64 -13.65 8.01
CA LYS A 481 34.59 -14.77 8.10
C LYS A 481 35.96 -14.30 8.55
N ALA A 482 36.44 -13.16 8.07
CA ALA A 482 37.73 -12.60 8.50
C ALA A 482 37.72 -12.10 9.96
N SER A 483 36.56 -11.67 10.47
CA SER A 483 36.43 -11.12 11.82
C SER A 483 36.35 -12.18 12.95
N ASN A 484 36.02 -13.44 12.62
CA ASN A 484 35.74 -14.53 13.56
C ASN A 484 34.68 -14.22 14.63
N LYS A 485 33.88 -13.16 14.47
CA LYS A 485 32.76 -12.86 15.38
C LYS A 485 31.61 -13.83 15.11
N PRO A 486 31.03 -14.48 16.13
CA PRO A 486 29.81 -15.27 15.98
C PRO A 486 28.70 -14.42 15.35
N THR A 487 28.18 -14.83 14.20
CA THR A 487 27.21 -14.03 13.44
C THR A 487 26.26 -14.92 12.65
N ILE A 488 24.99 -14.49 12.59
CA ILE A 488 23.95 -15.01 11.71
C ILE A 488 23.56 -13.88 10.75
N VAL A 489 23.56 -14.17 9.45
CA VAL A 489 23.08 -13.29 8.38
C VAL A 489 21.83 -13.90 7.76
N VAL A 490 20.71 -13.19 7.87
CA VAL A 490 19.44 -13.52 7.24
C VAL A 490 19.26 -12.59 6.05
N PHE A 491 19.57 -13.09 4.86
CA PHE A 491 19.38 -12.37 3.61
C PHE A 491 18.04 -12.78 3.02
N PHE A 492 17.09 -11.84 2.97
CA PHE A 492 15.74 -12.13 2.52
C PHE A 492 15.18 -11.01 1.64
N TRP A 493 14.05 -11.32 1.02
CA TRP A 493 13.47 -10.55 -0.06
C TRP A 493 12.05 -10.17 0.28
N ASP A 494 11.70 -8.90 0.09
CA ASP A 494 10.39 -8.38 0.46
C ASP A 494 9.30 -8.82 -0.50
N HIS A 495 9.48 -8.62 -1.80
CA HIS A 495 8.48 -8.97 -2.81
C HIS A 495 9.08 -9.06 -4.20
N LEU A 496 8.37 -9.76 -5.09
CA LEU A 496 8.64 -9.72 -6.52
C LEU A 496 8.32 -8.32 -7.06
N TRP A 497 9.11 -7.86 -8.03
CA TRP A 497 8.76 -6.67 -8.79
C TRP A 497 7.71 -6.99 -9.88
N ALA A 498 6.95 -5.99 -10.32
CA ALA A 498 5.91 -6.11 -11.35
C ALA A 498 6.43 -6.56 -12.74
N LEU A 499 7.74 -6.44 -13.02
CA LEU A 499 8.35 -6.66 -14.35
C LEU A 499 7.46 -6.11 -15.47
N TRP A 500 7.32 -4.78 -15.49
CA TRP A 500 6.53 -3.97 -16.43
C TRP A 500 5.05 -3.75 -16.09
N ASP A 501 4.42 -2.83 -16.83
CA ASP A 501 3.00 -2.49 -16.75
C ASP A 501 2.15 -3.77 -16.80
N SER A 502 1.36 -3.99 -15.75
CA SER A 502 0.42 -5.12 -15.63
C SER A 502 1.06 -6.50 -15.83
N TYR A 503 2.28 -6.75 -15.35
CA TYR A 503 2.92 -8.09 -15.41
C TYR A 503 3.22 -8.57 -16.83
N PHE A 504 3.29 -7.66 -17.80
CA PHE A 504 3.46 -8.02 -19.21
C PHE A 504 4.68 -8.89 -19.46
N THR A 505 5.85 -8.59 -18.86
CA THR A 505 7.07 -9.40 -19.07
C THR A 505 6.94 -10.80 -18.46
N TYR A 506 6.21 -10.96 -17.35
CA TYR A 506 5.92 -12.31 -16.81
C TYR A 506 5.01 -13.12 -17.73
N LYS A 507 4.02 -12.48 -18.37
CA LYS A 507 3.18 -13.13 -19.37
C LYS A 507 3.97 -13.50 -20.63
N GLU A 508 4.80 -12.59 -21.09
CA GLU A 508 5.61 -12.76 -22.31
C GLU A 508 6.60 -13.92 -22.20
N THR A 509 7.19 -14.11 -21.02
CA THR A 509 8.05 -15.27 -20.74
C THR A 509 7.27 -16.58 -20.65
N GLY A 510 5.98 -16.52 -20.29
CA GLY A 510 5.16 -17.66 -19.90
C GLY A 510 5.29 -18.01 -18.41
N PHE A 511 5.84 -17.09 -17.59
CA PHE A 511 5.91 -17.26 -16.14
C PHE A 511 4.52 -17.27 -15.48
N VAL A 512 3.58 -16.50 -16.04
CA VAL A 512 2.14 -16.51 -15.76
C VAL A 512 1.36 -16.55 -17.07
N GLY A 513 0.15 -17.10 -17.07
CA GLY A 513 -0.72 -17.21 -18.25
C GLY A 513 -1.44 -15.92 -18.62
N SER A 514 -1.49 -14.92 -17.73
CA SER A 514 -2.15 -13.63 -17.97
C SER A 514 -1.43 -12.47 -17.28
N ASP A 515 -1.51 -11.30 -17.90
CA ASP A 515 -1.22 -9.96 -17.36
C ASP A 515 -2.33 -9.44 -16.42
N ASP A 516 -3.23 -10.34 -16.02
CA ASP A 516 -4.35 -10.07 -15.15
C ASP A 516 -4.33 -11.10 -14.02
N GLU A 517 -3.92 -10.62 -12.85
CA GLU A 517 -3.84 -11.41 -11.62
C GLU A 517 -5.16 -12.15 -11.30
N THR A 518 -6.32 -11.63 -11.69
CA THR A 518 -7.61 -12.30 -11.41
C THR A 518 -7.77 -13.63 -12.13
N LYS A 519 -6.98 -13.86 -13.18
CA LYS A 519 -6.98 -15.08 -14.00
C LYS A 519 -5.87 -16.04 -13.59
N TRP A 520 -5.04 -15.68 -12.62
CA TRP A 520 -3.98 -16.56 -12.14
C TRP A 520 -4.56 -17.75 -11.39
N THR A 521 -3.99 -18.91 -11.65
CA THR A 521 -4.13 -20.11 -10.85
C THR A 521 -3.53 -19.92 -9.46
N LYS A 522 -3.90 -20.76 -8.50
CA LYS A 522 -3.31 -20.73 -7.15
C LYS A 522 -1.79 -20.90 -7.16
N ASP A 523 -1.27 -21.70 -8.09
CA ASP A 523 0.18 -21.94 -8.21
C ASP A 523 0.90 -20.70 -8.76
N GLU A 524 0.30 -20.00 -9.73
CA GLU A 524 0.82 -18.71 -10.21
C GLU A 524 0.79 -17.66 -9.09
N PHE A 525 -0.30 -17.59 -8.32
CA PHE A 525 -0.36 -16.75 -7.12
C PHE A 525 0.76 -17.07 -6.14
N LEU A 526 0.91 -18.34 -5.76
CA LEU A 526 1.94 -18.76 -4.82
C LEU A 526 3.33 -18.39 -5.31
N LYS A 527 3.61 -18.65 -6.58
CA LYS A 527 4.88 -18.32 -7.25
C LYS A 527 5.15 -16.81 -7.29
N MET A 528 4.13 -16.00 -7.56
CA MET A 528 4.24 -14.54 -7.62
C MET A 528 4.41 -13.89 -6.25
N TYR A 529 4.03 -14.55 -5.16
CA TYR A 529 4.20 -14.05 -3.78
C TYR A 529 5.35 -14.73 -3.03
N SER A 530 6.17 -15.52 -3.74
CA SER A 530 7.23 -16.34 -3.16
C SER A 530 8.61 -15.82 -3.56
N THR A 531 9.27 -15.14 -2.63
CA THR A 531 10.66 -14.68 -2.79
C THR A 531 11.64 -15.68 -2.16
N PRO A 532 12.93 -15.69 -2.50
CA PRO A 532 13.90 -16.55 -1.80
C PRO A 532 14.12 -16.11 -0.34
N TYR A 533 14.90 -16.87 0.44
CA TYR A 533 15.66 -16.41 1.63
C TYR A 533 16.90 -17.31 1.84
N LEU A 534 17.92 -16.80 2.54
CA LEU A 534 19.10 -17.56 2.99
C LEU A 534 19.50 -17.15 4.41
N ILE A 535 19.92 -18.13 5.19
CA ILE A 535 20.43 -17.97 6.55
C ILE A 535 21.86 -18.48 6.56
N TRP A 536 22.82 -17.57 6.43
CA TRP A 536 24.24 -17.87 6.57
C TRP A 536 24.68 -17.68 8.03
N ASP A 537 25.60 -18.50 8.51
CA ASP A 537 26.19 -18.33 9.84
C ASP A 537 27.63 -18.88 9.91
N ASN A 538 28.36 -18.49 10.94
CA ASN A 538 29.68 -19.07 11.27
C ASN A 538 29.71 -19.76 12.64
N ILE A 539 28.53 -20.14 13.16
CA ILE A 539 28.36 -20.85 14.43
C ILE A 539 27.88 -22.29 14.22
N TRP A 540 27.80 -22.73 12.96
CA TRP A 540 27.42 -24.07 12.52
C TRP A 540 26.00 -24.45 12.95
N LEU A 541 25.03 -23.57 12.66
CA LEU A 541 23.63 -23.91 12.84
C LEU A 541 23.28 -25.15 12.00
N LYS A 542 22.36 -25.97 12.52
CA LYS A 542 21.84 -27.12 11.77
C LYS A 542 21.13 -26.61 10.53
N LYS A 543 21.63 -27.01 9.35
CA LYS A 543 20.96 -26.74 8.08
C LYS A 543 19.54 -27.32 8.10
N ASP A 544 18.56 -26.48 7.81
CA ASP A 544 17.13 -26.80 7.78
C ASP A 544 16.48 -25.99 6.64
N ASP A 545 16.34 -26.62 5.48
CA ASP A 545 15.76 -26.00 4.30
C ASP A 545 14.22 -26.05 4.39
N LYS A 546 13.56 -24.90 4.32
CA LYS A 546 12.09 -24.83 4.29
C LYS A 546 11.61 -24.61 2.87
N LYS A 547 10.61 -25.37 2.42
CA LYS A 547 9.97 -25.11 1.13
C LYS A 547 9.38 -23.69 1.11
N TYR A 548 8.57 -23.38 2.13
CA TYR A 548 8.00 -22.05 2.35
C TYR A 548 8.10 -21.63 3.82
N ILE A 549 8.21 -20.33 4.05
CA ILE A 549 8.03 -19.69 5.36
C ILE A 549 7.35 -18.33 5.14
N TRP A 550 6.41 -17.95 5.97
CA TRP A 550 5.80 -16.61 5.86
C TRP A 550 6.71 -15.55 6.45
N SER A 551 6.65 -14.34 5.89
CA SER A 551 7.42 -13.20 6.39
C SER A 551 7.22 -12.97 7.90
N SER A 552 5.99 -13.14 8.38
CA SER A 552 5.63 -13.04 9.80
C SER A 552 6.33 -14.05 10.70
N PHE A 553 6.68 -15.24 10.20
CA PHE A 553 7.32 -16.30 10.99
C PHE A 553 8.83 -16.40 10.79
N LEU A 554 9.41 -15.64 9.87
CA LEU A 554 10.85 -15.71 9.59
C LEU A 554 11.67 -15.48 10.86
N TRP A 555 11.38 -14.41 11.61
CA TRP A 555 12.08 -14.14 12.86
C TRP A 555 11.91 -15.26 13.90
N ASN A 556 10.72 -15.86 14.00
CA ASN A 556 10.41 -16.91 14.97
C ASN A 556 11.30 -18.13 14.72
N TYR A 557 11.44 -18.48 13.44
CA TYR A 557 12.30 -19.55 12.98
C TYR A 557 13.79 -19.27 13.26
N ILE A 558 14.26 -18.03 13.03
CA ILE A 558 15.65 -17.65 13.32
C ILE A 558 15.95 -17.73 14.82
N LEU A 559 15.06 -17.26 15.68
CA LEU A 559 15.27 -17.35 17.13
C LEU A 559 15.31 -18.80 17.61
N ASP A 560 14.46 -19.68 17.06
CA ASP A 560 14.48 -21.11 17.39
C ASP A 560 15.79 -21.77 16.91
N LEU A 561 16.22 -21.50 15.69
CA LEU A 561 17.51 -21.99 15.16
C LEU A 561 18.70 -21.51 16.00
N ALA A 562 18.68 -20.24 16.43
CA ALA A 562 19.73 -19.64 17.25
C ALA A 562 19.64 -20.00 18.75
N ASN A 563 18.62 -20.76 19.15
CA ASN A 563 18.29 -21.09 20.55
C ASN A 563 18.17 -19.84 21.45
N ILE A 564 17.51 -18.79 20.93
CA ILE A 564 17.23 -17.55 21.66
C ILE A 564 15.83 -17.64 22.28
N LYS A 565 15.75 -17.47 23.60
CA LYS A 565 14.48 -17.52 24.34
C LYS A 565 13.56 -16.36 23.97
N LYS A 566 12.28 -16.68 23.74
CA LYS A 566 11.18 -15.73 23.58
C LYS A 566 10.55 -15.52 24.96
N LYS A 567 10.68 -14.32 25.52
CA LYS A 567 10.35 -14.06 26.92
C LYS A 567 8.90 -13.66 27.13
N SER A 568 8.26 -12.99 26.16
CA SER A 568 6.85 -12.62 26.31
C SER A 568 5.90 -13.77 26.03
N LYS A 569 4.74 -13.73 26.70
CA LYS A 569 3.59 -14.59 26.41
C LYS A 569 3.10 -14.43 24.96
N TYR A 570 3.16 -13.21 24.40
CA TYR A 570 2.78 -12.96 23.02
C TYR A 570 3.65 -13.75 22.05
N PHE A 571 4.98 -13.66 22.16
CA PHE A 571 5.87 -14.37 21.24
C PHE A 571 5.98 -15.89 21.53
N ASN A 572 5.66 -16.33 22.75
CA ASN A 572 5.38 -17.75 23.03
C ASN A 572 4.09 -18.22 22.34
N TYR A 573 3.03 -17.40 22.30
CA TYR A 573 1.83 -17.70 21.52
C TYR A 573 2.15 -17.77 20.02
N VAL A 574 2.96 -16.84 19.47
CA VAL A 574 3.42 -16.91 18.08
C VAL A 574 4.15 -18.23 17.80
N SER A 575 5.02 -18.67 18.71
CA SER A 575 5.72 -19.95 18.58
C SER A 575 4.77 -21.14 18.63
N HIS A 576 3.77 -21.11 19.51
CA HIS A 576 2.73 -22.12 19.58
C HIS A 576 1.99 -22.23 18.24
N ILE A 577 1.62 -21.08 17.64
CA ILE A 577 0.98 -21.06 16.33
C ILE A 577 1.90 -21.60 15.24
N TYR A 578 3.16 -21.16 15.19
CA TYR A 578 4.13 -21.64 14.20
C TYR A 578 4.31 -23.17 14.23
N ASN A 579 4.35 -23.75 15.42
CA ASN A 579 4.61 -25.18 15.61
C ASN A 579 3.37 -26.07 15.43
N ASN A 580 2.18 -25.56 15.79
CA ASN A 580 0.97 -26.39 15.89
C ASN A 580 -0.08 -26.11 14.81
N CYS A 581 -0.08 -24.92 14.22
CA CYS A 581 -1.13 -24.46 13.32
C CYS A 581 -0.64 -24.25 11.88
N ILE A 582 -1.61 -24.00 10.98
CA ILE A 582 -1.39 -23.61 9.58
C ILE A 582 -0.33 -22.50 9.50
N THR A 583 0.62 -22.66 8.59
CA THR A 583 1.46 -21.56 8.14
C THR A 583 0.59 -20.61 7.30
N TRP A 584 0.15 -19.53 7.96
CA TRP A 584 -0.57 -18.32 7.53
C TRP A 584 -1.34 -18.25 6.19
N ASN A 585 -2.39 -17.45 6.25
CA ASN A 585 -3.45 -17.27 5.28
C ASN A 585 -3.40 -15.83 4.74
N SER A 586 -2.87 -15.56 3.54
CA SER A 586 -3.23 -14.30 2.85
C SER A 586 -4.69 -14.43 2.39
N LYS A 587 -5.43 -13.34 2.11
CA LYS A 587 -6.87 -13.40 1.71
C LYS A 587 -7.21 -14.42 0.60
N LYS A 588 -6.23 -14.96 -0.13
CA LYS A 588 -6.37 -15.98 -1.18
C LYS A 588 -5.58 -17.28 -0.96
N LEU A 589 -4.59 -17.32 -0.07
CA LEU A 589 -3.66 -18.44 0.06
C LEU A 589 -3.68 -18.97 1.48
N ILE A 590 -4.17 -20.18 1.70
CA ILE A 590 -4.11 -20.90 2.99
C ILE A 590 -3.23 -22.13 2.79
N MET A 591 -2.20 -22.31 3.62
CA MET A 591 -1.26 -23.41 3.46
C MET A 591 -1.09 -24.22 4.74
N ASP A 592 -1.39 -25.52 4.66
CA ASP A 592 -1.17 -26.42 5.79
C ASP A 592 0.33 -26.60 6.11
N LYS A 593 0.62 -27.26 7.23
CA LYS A 593 1.99 -27.55 7.66
C LYS A 593 2.80 -28.43 6.70
N ASN A 594 2.15 -29.09 5.73
CA ASN A 594 2.78 -29.94 4.71
C ASN A 594 2.96 -29.18 3.38
N TYR A 595 2.76 -27.87 3.38
CA TYR A 595 2.83 -27.01 2.20
C TYR A 595 1.74 -27.30 1.15
N GLN A 596 0.59 -27.82 1.57
CA GLN A 596 -0.58 -28.01 0.72
C GLN A 596 -1.53 -26.83 0.82
N MET A 597 -1.96 -26.34 -0.34
CA MET A 597 -2.95 -25.28 -0.44
C MET A 597 -4.34 -25.82 -0.08
N ILE A 598 -5.02 -25.15 0.85
CA ILE A 598 -6.38 -25.51 1.26
C ILE A 598 -7.34 -24.35 1.04
N ASP A 599 -8.65 -24.66 0.93
CA ASP A 599 -9.67 -23.66 0.61
C ASP A 599 -10.23 -22.93 1.84
N ASN A 600 -10.22 -23.57 3.02
CA ASN A 600 -10.82 -23.00 4.22
C ASN A 600 -10.14 -23.47 5.52
N ILE A 601 -9.97 -22.52 6.46
CA ILE A 601 -9.52 -22.75 7.85
C ILE A 601 -10.43 -23.75 8.59
N SER A 602 -11.72 -23.84 8.25
CA SER A 602 -12.67 -24.74 8.91
C SER A 602 -12.30 -26.23 8.83
N SER A 603 -11.44 -26.61 7.90
CA SER A 603 -10.90 -27.97 7.76
C SER A 603 -9.84 -28.34 8.81
N LEU A 604 -9.51 -27.44 9.74
CA LEU A 604 -8.44 -27.63 10.70
C LEU A 604 -8.79 -28.47 11.93
N LYS A 605 -7.72 -28.99 12.54
CA LYS A 605 -7.73 -29.52 13.91
C LYS A 605 -8.30 -28.50 14.89
N ASP A 606 -8.98 -28.99 15.92
CA ASP A 606 -9.77 -28.18 16.86
C ASP A 606 -8.99 -27.00 17.47
N ASP A 607 -7.74 -27.20 17.85
CA ASP A 607 -6.90 -26.17 18.50
C ASP A 607 -6.64 -24.94 17.62
N CYS A 608 -6.71 -25.08 16.29
CA CYS A 608 -6.43 -23.99 15.34
C CYS A 608 -7.70 -23.44 14.67
N LYS A 609 -8.90 -23.90 15.04
CA LYS A 609 -10.16 -23.43 14.42
C LYS A 609 -10.44 -21.94 14.67
N ASN A 610 -10.04 -21.41 15.83
CA ASN A 610 -10.28 -20.03 16.22
C ASN A 610 -9.09 -19.09 15.95
N ILE A 611 -8.02 -19.59 15.32
CA ILE A 611 -6.77 -18.85 15.13
C ILE A 611 -6.99 -17.49 14.44
N ASP A 612 -7.92 -17.42 13.49
CA ASP A 612 -8.17 -16.19 12.76
C ASP A 612 -8.77 -15.10 13.63
N LYS A 613 -9.76 -15.48 14.45
CA LYS A 613 -10.40 -14.60 15.43
C LYS A 613 -9.42 -14.19 16.51
N ASP A 614 -8.66 -15.14 17.05
CA ASP A 614 -7.70 -14.90 18.12
C ASP A 614 -6.61 -13.91 17.67
N ASN A 615 -6.03 -14.14 16.50
CA ASN A 615 -4.98 -13.26 15.95
C ASN A 615 -5.53 -11.87 15.63
N TYR A 616 -6.75 -11.77 15.06
CA TYR A 616 -7.40 -10.48 14.85
C TYR A 616 -7.61 -9.72 16.17
N THR A 617 -8.05 -10.43 17.21
CA THR A 617 -8.30 -9.87 18.53
C THR A 617 -7.02 -9.36 19.20
N LEU A 618 -5.94 -10.13 19.14
CA LEU A 618 -4.63 -9.72 19.65
C LEU A 618 -4.07 -8.51 18.88
N GLN A 619 -4.12 -8.54 17.54
CA GLN A 619 -3.64 -7.40 16.74
C GLN A 619 -4.47 -6.14 16.99
N TYR A 620 -5.79 -6.27 17.16
CA TYR A 620 -6.64 -5.15 17.52
C TYR A 620 -6.22 -4.54 18.87
N ASP A 621 -5.94 -5.38 19.89
CA ASP A 621 -5.43 -4.94 21.19
C ASP A 621 -4.10 -4.16 21.08
N ILE A 622 -3.18 -4.69 20.28
CA ILE A 622 -1.85 -4.09 20.06
C ILE A 622 -1.98 -2.72 19.41
N LEU A 623 -2.84 -2.57 18.40
CA LEU A 623 -2.96 -1.33 17.64
C LEU A 623 -3.81 -0.26 18.32
N PHE A 624 -4.81 -0.65 19.13
CA PHE A 624 -5.81 0.26 19.69
C PHE A 624 -5.74 0.37 21.22
N TRP A 625 -6.49 1.31 21.81
CA TRP A 625 -6.11 1.97 23.06
C TRP A 625 -6.24 1.17 24.36
N GLU A 626 -6.98 0.07 24.42
CA GLU A 626 -7.15 -0.65 25.69
C GLU A 626 -5.88 -1.45 26.07
N ASN A 627 -5.06 -1.88 25.09
CA ASN A 627 -3.71 -2.44 25.27
C ASN A 627 -3.55 -3.43 26.44
N TYR A 628 -4.47 -4.38 26.61
CA TYR A 628 -4.41 -5.33 27.73
C TYR A 628 -3.16 -6.22 27.70
N LEU A 629 -2.47 -6.32 26.55
CA LEU A 629 -1.17 -7.00 26.40
C LEU A 629 0.02 -6.24 27.02
N GLY A 630 -0.09 -4.93 27.21
CA GLY A 630 1.00 -4.10 27.75
C GLY A 630 0.97 -3.90 29.26
N GLU A 631 -0.10 -4.36 29.93
CA GLU A 631 -0.23 -4.48 31.39
C GLU A 631 0.33 -5.81 31.89
#